data_AF-A0A6L7LI34-F1
#
_entry.id   AF-A0A6L7LI34-F1
#
_cell.length_a   1.000
_cell.length_b   1.000
_cell.length_c   1.000
_cell.angle_alpha   90.00
_cell.angle_beta   90.00
_cell.angle_gamma   90.00
#
_symmetry.space_group_name_H-M   'P 1'
#
loop_
_entity.id
_entity.type
_entity.pdbx_description
1 polymer ?
#
loop_
_entity_poly.entity_id
_entity_poly.type
_entity_poly.pdbx_seq_one_letter_code
_entity_poly.pdbx_strand_id
1 'polypeptide(L)'
;MNRSRRDLEVMAEDALARDRVFEVMAERDWELLHEIADYIQKDIDPRMARTDPARFRLLRDAVTRCHIKGLTYMTPEGIREATGFRPMESRPRPRTQDDSCEPGF
;
A
#
# COMPACT_ATOMS: atom_id res chain seq x y z
N MET A 1 -17.16 -5.07 -8.67
CA MET A 1 -16.62 -4.68 -9.99
C MET A 1 -15.16 -5.07 -9.98
N ASN A 2 -14.67 -5.87 -10.93
CA ASN A 2 -13.26 -6.27 -10.95
C ASN A 2 -12.44 -5.14 -11.59
N ARG A 3 -11.73 -4.37 -10.76
CA ARG A 3 -10.73 -3.41 -11.23
C ARG A 3 -9.44 -4.14 -11.58
N SER A 4 -8.73 -3.67 -12.59
CA SER A 4 -7.38 -4.17 -12.86
C SER A 4 -6.45 -3.77 -11.70
N ARG A 5 -5.44 -4.58 -11.43
CA ARG A 5 -4.43 -4.25 -10.42
C ARG A 5 -3.74 -2.90 -10.69
N ARG A 6 -3.47 -2.59 -11.95
CA ARG A 6 -2.90 -1.28 -12.33
C ARG A 6 -3.84 -0.13 -12.02
N ASP A 7 -5.15 -0.33 -12.20
CA ASP A 7 -6.15 0.70 -11.88
C ASP A 7 -6.19 0.91 -10.37
N LEU A 8 -6.14 -0.16 -9.57
CA LEU A 8 -6.10 -0.07 -8.10
C LEU A 8 -4.84 0.65 -7.61
N GLU A 9 -3.67 0.35 -8.18
CA GLU A 9 -2.41 1.03 -7.84
C GLU A 9 -2.51 2.54 -8.13
N VAL A 10 -3.02 2.93 -9.30
CA VAL A 10 -3.22 4.36 -9.65
C VAL A 10 -4.27 5.03 -8.77
N MET A 11 -5.38 4.33 -8.47
CA MET A 11 -6.43 4.85 -7.59
C MET A 11 -5.94 5.02 -6.15
N ALA A 12 -5.10 4.12 -5.66
CA ALA A 12 -4.50 4.22 -4.32
C ALA A 12 -3.58 5.44 -4.23
N GLU A 13 -2.75 5.66 -5.24
CA GLU A 13 -1.91 6.86 -5.33
C GLU A 13 -2.72 8.15 -5.36
N ASP A 14 -3.77 8.23 -6.18
CA ASP A 14 -4.66 9.40 -6.25
C ASP A 14 -5.38 9.63 -4.91
N ALA A 15 -5.86 8.56 -4.26
CA ALA A 15 -6.52 8.64 -2.97
C ALA A 15 -5.57 9.16 -1.86
N LEU A 16 -4.32 8.71 -1.86
CA LEU A 16 -3.28 9.20 -0.94
C LEU A 16 -2.94 10.66 -1.22
N ALA A 17 -2.69 11.00 -2.49
CA ALA A 17 -2.37 12.35 -2.94
C ALA A 17 -3.43 13.37 -2.50
N ARG A 18 -4.71 13.00 -2.62
CA ARG A 18 -5.86 13.86 -2.31
C ARG A 18 -6.37 13.74 -0.87
N ASP A 19 -5.70 12.98 -0.01
CA ASP A 19 -6.10 12.75 1.38
C ASP A 19 -7.50 12.11 1.54
N ARG A 20 -7.93 11.32 0.55
CA ARG A 20 -9.27 10.70 0.46
C ARG A 20 -9.37 9.34 1.17
N VAL A 21 -8.34 8.95 1.93
CA VAL A 21 -8.28 7.63 2.57
C VAL A 21 -9.47 7.40 3.52
N PHE A 22 -9.92 8.42 4.25
CA PHE A 22 -11.10 8.33 5.11
C PHE A 22 -12.42 8.23 4.33
N GLU A 23 -12.50 8.86 3.16
CA GLU A 23 -13.67 8.71 2.26
C GLU A 23 -13.77 7.27 1.77
N VAL A 24 -12.65 6.67 1.34
CA VAL A 24 -12.60 5.26 0.92
C VAL A 24 -13.04 4.32 2.05
N MET A 25 -12.60 4.59 3.29
CA MET A 25 -13.08 3.84 4.46
C MET A 25 -14.59 3.99 4.69
N ALA A 26 -15.12 5.22 4.56
CA ALA A 26 -16.54 5.50 4.75
C ALA A 26 -17.42 4.87 3.66
N GLU A 27 -16.92 4.85 2.41
CA GLU A 27 -17.56 4.22 1.25
C GLU A 27 -17.49 2.69 1.30
N ARG A 28 -16.73 2.11 2.24
CA ARG A 28 -16.54 0.67 2.40
C ARG A 28 -15.93 0.01 1.16
N ASP A 29 -15.10 0.75 0.42
CA ASP A 29 -14.36 0.21 -0.71
C ASP A 29 -13.11 -0.55 -0.20
N TRP A 30 -13.35 -1.77 0.27
CA TRP A 30 -12.34 -2.62 0.88
C TRP A 30 -11.24 -3.07 -0.08
N GLU A 31 -11.54 -3.11 -1.39
CA GLU A 31 -10.57 -3.42 -2.43
C GLU A 31 -9.54 -2.30 -2.57
N LEU A 32 -10.01 -1.05 -2.66
CA LEU A 32 -9.12 0.11 -2.73
C LEU A 32 -8.41 0.36 -1.40
N LEU A 33 -9.10 0.17 -0.27
CA LEU A 33 -8.50 0.34 1.06
C LEU A 33 -7.35 -0.66 1.29
N HIS A 34 -7.52 -1.90 0.84
CA HIS A 34 -6.47 -2.91 0.89
C HIS A 34 -5.23 -2.49 0.08
N GLU A 35 -5.42 -1.96 -1.14
CA GLU A 35 -4.30 -1.49 -1.96
C GLU A 35 -3.61 -0.26 -1.35
N ILE A 36 -4.37 0.68 -0.79
CA ILE A 36 -3.81 1.83 -0.05
C ILE A 36 -2.94 1.36 1.12
N ALA A 37 -3.41 0.36 1.89
CA ALA A 37 -2.66 -0.19 3.02
C ALA A 37 -1.37 -0.90 2.58
N ASP A 38 -1.42 -1.62 1.45
CA ASP A 38 -0.24 -2.28 0.87
C ASP A 38 0.78 -1.23 0.40
N TYR A 39 0.29 -0.13 -0.18
CA TYR A 39 1.10 0.99 -0.63
C TYR A 39 1.77 1.73 0.52
N ILE A 40 1.04 2.04 1.60
CA ILE A 40 1.58 2.68 2.80
C ILE A 40 2.67 1.81 3.44
N GLN A 41 2.46 0.48 3.51
CA GLN A 41 3.44 -0.42 4.12
C GLN A 41 4.73 -0.60 3.29
N LYS A 42 4.60 -0.68 1.97
CA LYS A 42 5.77 -0.85 1.08
C LYS A 42 6.64 0.40 0.98
N ASP A 43 6.06 1.55 1.33
CA ASP A 43 6.65 2.87 1.11
C ASP A 43 6.90 3.16 -0.39
N ILE A 44 7.23 4.41 -0.72
CA ILE A 44 7.47 4.82 -2.10
C ILE A 44 8.82 4.28 -2.58
N ASP A 45 8.87 3.66 -3.77
CA ASP A 45 10.14 3.24 -4.38
C ASP A 45 11.10 4.45 -4.53
N PRO A 46 12.27 4.45 -3.87
CA PRO A 46 13.22 5.55 -3.95
C PRO A 46 13.76 5.77 -5.37
N ARG A 47 13.66 4.79 -6.27
CA ARG A 47 14.04 4.97 -7.68
C ARG A 47 13.13 5.98 -8.39
N MET A 48 11.88 6.14 -7.93
CA MET A 48 10.96 7.16 -8.45
C MET A 48 11.51 8.57 -8.23
N ALA A 49 12.28 8.81 -7.16
CA ALA A 49 12.90 10.11 -6.91
C ALA A 49 13.87 10.53 -8.03
N ARG A 50 14.39 9.58 -8.83
CA ARG A 50 15.30 9.86 -9.95
C ARG A 50 14.57 10.17 -11.25
N THR A 51 13.38 9.60 -11.46
CA THR A 51 12.60 9.77 -12.69
C THR A 51 11.55 10.88 -12.56
N ASP A 52 10.90 10.97 -11.40
CA ASP A 52 9.90 12.00 -11.08
C ASP A 52 10.01 12.43 -9.60
N PRO A 53 10.88 13.41 -9.29
CA PRO A 53 11.08 13.90 -7.94
C PRO A 53 9.86 14.65 -7.37
N ALA A 54 8.97 15.17 -8.22
CA ALA A 54 7.79 15.90 -7.78
C ALA A 54 6.73 14.91 -7.27
N ARG A 55 6.45 13.87 -8.06
CA ARG A 55 5.55 12.78 -7.67
C ARG A 55 6.06 12.04 -6.44
N PHE A 56 7.36 11.74 -6.38
CA PHE A 56 7.97 11.09 -5.21
C PHE A 56 7.72 11.88 -3.91
N ARG A 57 7.99 13.20 -3.92
CA ARG A 57 7.76 14.05 -2.73
C ARG A 57 6.28 14.10 -2.34
N LEU A 58 5.40 14.28 -3.31
CA LEU A 58 3.97 14.35 -3.07
C LEU A 58 3.43 13.08 -2.40
N LEU A 59 3.84 11.91 -2.91
CA LEU A 59 3.40 10.62 -2.36
C LEU A 59 4.05 10.33 -1.01
N ARG A 60 5.32 10.68 -0.83
CA ARG A 60 6.02 10.53 0.45
C ARG A 60 5.38 11.38 1.55
N ASP A 61 5.00 12.62 1.22
CA ASP A 61 4.26 13.50 2.12
C ASP A 61 2.88 12.92 2.45
N ALA A 62 2.19 12.33 1.47
CA ALA A 62 0.91 11.67 1.69
C ALA A 62 1.01 10.48 2.65
N VAL A 63 1.98 9.59 2.43
CA VAL A 63 2.26 8.45 3.34
C VAL A 63 2.60 8.96 4.74
N THR A 64 3.43 10.00 4.84
CA THR A 64 3.77 10.64 6.12
C THR A 64 2.52 11.18 6.83
N ARG A 65 1.59 11.83 6.11
CA ARG A 65 0.32 12.28 6.68
C ARG A 65 -0.52 11.11 7.19
N CYS A 66 -0.56 9.99 6.48
CA CYS A 66 -1.25 8.79 6.96
C CYS A 66 -0.65 8.29 8.28
N HIS A 67 0.69 8.22 8.39
CA HIS A 67 1.35 7.84 9.64
C HIS A 67 1.03 8.79 10.79
N ILE A 68 1.04 10.11 10.55
CA ILE A 68 0.69 11.12 11.56
C ILE A 68 -0.77 10.96 12.02
N LYS A 69 -1.67 10.59 11.12
CA LYS A 69 -3.09 10.31 11.44
C LYS A 69 -3.33 8.97 12.13
N GLY A 70 -2.27 8.23 12.50
CA GLY A 70 -2.36 6.95 13.20
C GLY A 70 -2.68 5.76 12.28
N LEU A 71 -2.64 5.96 10.96
CA LEU A 71 -2.92 4.91 9.97
C LEU A 71 -1.73 3.97 9.75
N THR A 72 -0.65 4.09 10.53
CA THR A 72 0.50 3.18 10.50
C THR A 72 0.12 1.72 10.76
N TYR A 73 -0.94 1.49 11.53
CA TYR A 73 -1.43 0.13 11.82
C TYR A 73 -2.41 -0.40 10.78
N MET A 74 -2.74 0.40 9.75
CA MET A 74 -3.58 -0.04 8.66
C MET A 74 -2.77 -0.94 7.72
N THR A 75 -2.89 -2.25 7.95
CA THR A 75 -2.25 -3.29 7.13
C THR A 75 -3.28 -3.97 6.22
N PRO A 76 -2.89 -4.46 5.03
CA PRO A 76 -3.75 -5.29 4.19
C PRO A 76 -4.30 -6.50 4.95
N GLU A 77 -3.46 -7.13 5.79
CA GLU A 77 -3.84 -8.19 6.73
C GLU A 77 -4.98 -7.74 7.65
N GLY A 78 -4.82 -6.61 8.34
CA GLY A 78 -5.80 -6.08 9.27
C GLY A 78 -7.12 -5.71 8.60
N ILE A 79 -7.08 -5.19 7.36
CA ILE A 79 -8.29 -4.91 6.58
C ILE A 79 -9.02 -6.22 6.25
N ARG A 80 -8.30 -7.25 5.81
CA ARG A 80 -8.91 -8.56 5.50
C ARG A 80 -9.53 -9.19 6.74
N GLU A 81 -8.87 -9.10 7.89
CA GLU A 81 -9.38 -9.63 9.15
C GLU A 81 -10.63 -8.86 9.62
N ALA A 82 -10.60 -7.52 9.58
CA ALA A 82 -11.71 -6.69 10.06
C ALA A 82 -12.94 -6.71 9.13
N THR A 83 -12.74 -6.88 7.82
CA THR A 83 -13.82 -6.75 6.83
C THR A 83 -14.25 -8.09 6.22
N GLY A 84 -13.44 -9.14 6.35
CA GLY A 84 -13.61 -10.41 5.65
C GLY A 84 -13.28 -10.33 4.14
N PHE A 85 -12.79 -9.19 3.65
CA PHE A 85 -12.40 -9.03 2.25
C PHE A 85 -11.30 -10.02 1.86
N ARG A 86 -11.42 -10.64 0.68
CA ARG A 86 -10.38 -11.51 0.10
C ARG A 86 -10.00 -11.00 -1.28
N PRO A 87 -8.78 -10.47 -1.48
CA PRO A 87 -8.33 -10.08 -2.81
C PRO A 87 -8.25 -11.31 -3.71
N MET A 88 -8.73 -11.17 -4.94
CA MET A 88 -8.83 -12.27 -5.90
C MET A 88 -7.46 -12.78 -6.39
N GLU A 89 -6.39 -12.00 -6.19
CA GLU A 89 -4.99 -12.42 -6.45
C GLU A 89 -4.24 -12.73 -5.16
N SER A 90 -4.58 -13.84 -4.52
CA SER A 90 -3.67 -14.50 -3.56
C SER A 90 -2.84 -15.55 -4.30
N ARG A 91 -2.01 -15.15 -5.28
CA ARG A 91 -0.80 -15.94 -5.55
C ARG A 91 0.20 -15.55 -4.47
N PRO A 92 0.61 -16.46 -3.56
CA PRO A 92 1.67 -16.14 -2.62
C PRO A 92 2.89 -15.72 -3.44
N ARG A 93 3.36 -14.48 -3.25
CA ARG A 93 4.70 -14.12 -3.71
C ARG A 93 5.67 -15.00 -2.91
N PRO A 94 6.67 -15.64 -3.54
CA PRO A 94 7.66 -16.39 -2.80
C PRO A 94 8.28 -15.46 -1.76
N ARG A 95 8.29 -15.88 -0.50
CA ARG A 95 9.08 -15.21 0.54
C ARG A 95 10.50 -15.11 -0.01
N THR A 96 11.01 -13.89 -0.17
CA THR A 96 12.45 -13.69 -0.29
C THR A 96 13.04 -14.17 1.03
N GLN A 97 13.50 -15.41 1.04
CA GLN A 97 14.26 -15.99 2.14
C GLN A 97 15.68 -15.46 1.98
N ASP A 98 15.90 -14.24 2.46
CA ASP A 98 17.23 -13.73 2.76
C ASP A 98 17.30 -13.65 4.27
N ASP A 99 17.95 -14.65 4.87
CA ASP A 99 18.88 -14.47 5.98
C ASP A 99 19.40 -15.85 6.42
N SER A 100 20.63 -16.17 5.98
CA SER A 100 21.72 -16.68 6.83
C SER A 100 22.82 -17.23 5.92
N CYS A 101 23.69 -16.34 5.45
CA CYS A 101 25.12 -16.66 5.42
C CYS A 101 25.57 -16.85 6.87
N GLU A 102 26.44 -17.83 7.13
CA GLU A 102 27.62 -17.76 8.02
C GLU A 102 28.34 -19.13 7.98
N PRO A 103 29.63 -19.19 8.32
CA PRO A 103 30.66 -19.66 7.40
C PRO A 103 31.28 -21.00 7.83
N GLY A 104 32.23 -21.47 7.01
CA GLY A 104 32.74 -22.83 7.03
C GLY A 104 33.49 -23.28 8.29
N PHE A 105 33.68 -24.60 8.30
CA PHE A 105 34.77 -25.34 8.94
C PHE A 105 35.13 -26.52 8.05
#